data_AF-A0A081PB28-F1
#
_entry.id   AF-A0A081PB28-F1
#
_cell.length_a   1.000
_cell.length_b   1.000
_cell.length_c   1.000
_cell.angle_alpha   90.00
_cell.angle_beta   90.00
_cell.angle_gamma   90.00
#
_symmetry.space_group_name_H-M   'P 1'
#
loop_
_entity.id
_entity.type
_entity.pdbx_description
1 polymer ?
#
loop_
_entity_poly.entity_id
_entity_poly.type
_entity_poly.pdbx_seq_one_letter_code
_entity_poly.pdbx_strand_id
1 'polypeptide(L)'
;MCGIDVTKKKKISLATLLTGLVSLSVALTLTILLLASYHSNKQSLFETRFALNHSAATKMSQSIDSLFKSMRAGLKYTGAYISVNHLSNEQELQKQLELLRLSGNFFNSIAVVDETGLVRSVAPSSVGMVGQHISTEAAKEALASRKPYISKPYTSSTGRRIVFMSEPLYDKDGVYRGFIGGSLYLQENNILNMMFGKHNIDGDGSYFYIVSSSGHLLYHPDKSRIGADNSTNPVVQKVLRGESGYEQVTNSRGITFLAGYSPVSENGWGVIVQSPISVVYEELDNYIRTILFYTLAPFVVLMITAIWLARRLARPFVSLANLAGKLGRGEKIVLPDIKHHWNREADLLTQTITLALSDLQKQTDQLTHAAMTDSLTGLTNRRTFESIMSQWTEKQQPFALIVMDIDRFKSINDTYGHQAGDEVLKHLARIVTSSVRSNDVCCRYGGEEFVVLLPFTTASDAWITAERVRSGFETWENPFGIPLTVSLGIAHYPSHAESAEMLFQRADHALYQAKEAGKNRTIVAD
;
A
#
# COMPACT_ATOMS: atom_id res chain seq x y z
N MET A 1 40.83 1.70 -33.13
CA MET A 1 40.39 0.64 -32.20
C MET A 1 39.28 1.22 -31.33
N CYS A 2 38.13 0.55 -31.34
CA CYS A 2 36.86 1.02 -30.79
C CYS A 2 36.89 0.95 -29.24
N GLY A 3 36.77 2.09 -28.57
CA GLY A 3 36.57 2.16 -27.11
C GLY A 3 35.10 1.97 -26.79
N ILE A 4 34.74 0.81 -26.24
CA ILE A 4 33.40 0.54 -25.73
C ILE A 4 33.29 1.20 -24.35
N ASP A 5 32.64 2.35 -24.32
CA ASP A 5 32.23 3.03 -23.10
C ASP A 5 31.01 2.30 -22.51
N VAL A 6 31.26 1.31 -21.65
CA VAL A 6 30.18 0.58 -20.96
C VAL A 6 29.61 1.50 -19.88
N THR A 7 28.51 2.19 -20.22
CA THR A 7 27.70 2.94 -19.26
C THR A 7 27.36 2.04 -18.06
N LYS A 8 27.93 2.31 -16.88
CA LYS A 8 27.57 1.65 -15.62
C LYS A 8 26.09 1.93 -15.31
N LYS A 9 25.19 1.04 -15.74
CA LYS A 9 23.79 1.07 -15.29
C LYS A 9 23.77 0.99 -13.76
N LYS A 10 23.20 2.01 -13.10
CA LYS A 10 22.97 2.00 -11.65
C LYS A 10 22.11 0.78 -11.30
N LYS A 11 22.69 -0.21 -10.62
CA LYS A 11 21.96 -1.38 -10.14
C LYS A 11 21.07 -0.99 -8.96
N ILE A 12 19.84 -1.49 -8.94
CA ILE A 12 18.87 -1.21 -7.87
C ILE A 12 19.25 -2.00 -6.62
N SER A 13 19.14 -1.40 -5.44
CA SER A 13 19.44 -2.10 -4.18
C SER A 13 18.36 -3.14 -3.86
N LEU A 14 18.74 -4.23 -3.18
CA LEU A 14 17.79 -5.25 -2.72
C LEU A 14 16.68 -4.65 -1.85
N ALA A 15 17.02 -3.69 -0.98
CA ALA A 15 16.04 -2.98 -0.16
C ALA A 15 15.02 -2.24 -1.03
N THR A 16 15.47 -1.52 -2.06
CA THR A 16 14.61 -0.76 -2.97
C THR A 16 13.66 -1.69 -3.75
N LEU A 17 14.16 -2.85 -4.19
CA LEU A 17 13.36 -3.83 -4.93
C LEU A 17 12.28 -4.44 -4.03
N LEU A 18 12.64 -4.84 -2.81
CA LEU A 18 11.69 -5.38 -1.83
C LEU A 18 10.64 -4.34 -1.44
N THR A 19 11.03 -3.09 -1.18
CA THR A 19 10.07 -2.02 -0.91
C THR A 19 9.15 -1.78 -2.09
N GLY A 20 9.69 -1.73 -3.31
CA GLY A 20 8.90 -1.52 -4.53
C GLY A 20 7.88 -2.63 -4.73
N LEU A 21 8.27 -3.89 -4.52
CA LEU A 21 7.37 -5.04 -4.64
C LEU A 21 6.22 -4.99 -3.61
N VAL A 22 6.53 -4.70 -2.34
CA VAL A 22 5.50 -4.59 -1.29
C VAL A 22 4.59 -3.40 -1.55
N SER A 23 5.15 -2.23 -1.86
CA SER A 23 4.37 -1.03 -2.21
C SER A 23 3.44 -1.27 -3.39
N LEU A 24 3.92 -1.93 -4.45
CA LEU A 24 3.11 -2.26 -5.62
C LEU A 24 1.98 -3.24 -5.27
N SER A 25 2.29 -4.30 -4.52
CA SER A 25 1.29 -5.29 -4.10
C SER A 25 0.19 -4.66 -3.23
N VAL A 26 0.57 -3.80 -2.28
CA VAL A 26 -0.37 -3.12 -1.39
C VAL A 26 -1.20 -2.08 -2.16
N ALA A 27 -0.58 -1.33 -3.07
CA ALA A 27 -1.31 -0.37 -3.90
C ALA A 27 -2.32 -1.08 -4.82
N LEU A 28 -1.93 -2.20 -5.41
CA LEU A 28 -2.80 -2.99 -6.27
C LEU A 28 -3.98 -3.59 -5.49
N THR A 29 -3.72 -4.19 -4.33
CA THR A 29 -4.78 -4.76 -3.48
C THR A 29 -5.74 -3.68 -2.98
N LEU A 30 -5.23 -2.52 -2.53
CA LEU A 30 -6.06 -1.39 -2.14
C LEU A 30 -6.92 -0.89 -3.30
N THR A 31 -6.35 -0.77 -4.50
CA THR A 31 -7.08 -0.33 -5.70
C THR A 31 -8.21 -1.31 -6.05
N ILE A 32 -7.93 -2.61 -6.05
CA ILE A 32 -8.93 -3.65 -6.32
C ILE A 32 -10.06 -3.59 -5.29
N LEU A 33 -9.73 -3.47 -3.99
CA LEU A 33 -10.71 -3.41 -2.92
C LEU A 33 -11.57 -2.14 -2.99
N LEU A 34 -10.97 -0.98 -3.30
CA LEU A 34 -11.70 0.27 -3.48
C LEU A 34 -12.65 0.21 -4.67
N LEU A 35 -12.21 -0.32 -5.82
CA LEU A 35 -13.05 -0.49 -7.00
C LEU A 35 -14.20 -1.47 -6.75
N ALA A 36 -13.92 -2.61 -6.12
CA ALA A 36 -14.93 -3.60 -5.77
C ALA A 36 -15.96 -3.03 -4.78
N SER A 37 -15.49 -2.33 -3.75
CA SER A 37 -16.33 -1.65 -2.75
C SER A 37 -17.19 -0.56 -3.38
N TYR A 38 -16.63 0.27 -4.26
CA TYR A 38 -17.38 1.30 -4.99
C TYR A 38 -18.53 0.70 -5.81
N HIS A 39 -18.23 -0.32 -6.62
CA HIS A 39 -19.24 -0.94 -7.48
C HIS A 39 -20.33 -1.65 -6.66
N SER A 40 -19.92 -2.39 -5.62
CA SER A 40 -20.84 -3.10 -4.73
C SER A 40 -21.77 -2.15 -3.97
N ASN A 41 -21.24 -1.07 -3.38
CA ASN A 41 -22.07 -0.09 -2.66
C ASN A 41 -22.96 0.70 -3.61
N LYS A 42 -22.46 1.09 -4.78
CA LYS A 42 -23.30 1.73 -5.79
C LYS A 42 -24.51 0.85 -6.11
N GLN A 43 -24.30 -0.41 -6.47
CA GLN A 43 -25.41 -1.32 -6.78
C GLN A 43 -26.36 -1.46 -5.58
N SER A 44 -25.82 -1.66 -4.38
CA SER A 44 -26.62 -1.79 -3.16
C SER A 44 -27.49 -0.56 -2.88
N LEU A 45 -26.95 0.65 -3.07
CA LEU A 45 -27.70 1.90 -2.85
C LEU A 45 -28.82 2.07 -3.87
N PHE A 46 -28.58 1.75 -5.15
CA PHE A 46 -29.63 1.77 -6.18
C PHE A 46 -30.76 0.79 -5.85
N GLU A 47 -30.44 -0.48 -5.56
CA GLU A 47 -31.42 -1.51 -5.21
C GLU A 47 -32.21 -1.13 -3.95
N THR A 48 -31.54 -0.63 -2.92
CA THR A 48 -32.18 -0.18 -1.68
C THR A 48 -33.13 0.97 -1.94
N ARG A 49 -32.72 1.98 -2.72
CA ARG A 49 -33.58 3.12 -3.06
C ARG A 49 -34.78 2.71 -3.92
N PHE A 50 -34.60 1.81 -4.87
CA PHE A 50 -35.72 1.24 -5.62
C PHE A 50 -36.72 0.50 -4.73
N ALA A 51 -36.22 -0.38 -3.86
CA ALA A 51 -37.06 -1.14 -2.93
C ALA A 51 -37.81 -0.23 -1.95
N LEU A 52 -37.15 0.81 -1.42
CA LEU A 52 -37.78 1.79 -0.53
C LEU A 52 -38.89 2.58 -1.24
N ASN A 53 -38.61 3.09 -2.44
CA ASN A 53 -39.61 3.87 -3.20
C ASN A 53 -40.79 3.00 -3.63
N HIS A 54 -40.55 1.75 -4.06
CA HIS A 54 -41.62 0.80 -4.39
C HIS A 54 -42.46 0.42 -3.16
N SER A 55 -41.82 0.15 -2.02
CA SER A 55 -42.50 -0.15 -0.77
C SER A 55 -43.35 1.03 -0.30
N ALA A 56 -42.83 2.26 -0.39
CA ALA A 56 -43.55 3.48 -0.07
C ALA A 56 -44.76 3.67 -1.00
N ALA A 57 -44.58 3.55 -2.32
CA ALA A 57 -45.66 3.66 -3.29
C ALA A 57 -46.76 2.62 -3.05
N THR A 58 -46.38 1.37 -2.73
CA THR A 58 -47.32 0.28 -2.43
C THR A 58 -48.12 0.56 -1.15
N LYS A 59 -47.45 0.97 -0.07
CA LYS A 59 -48.13 1.31 1.20
C LYS A 59 -49.06 2.52 1.04
N MET A 60 -48.63 3.54 0.29
CA MET A 60 -49.45 4.70 -0.02
C MET A 60 -50.67 4.30 -0.87
N SER A 61 -50.47 3.47 -1.90
CA SER A 61 -51.56 2.95 -2.74
C SER A 61 -52.60 2.20 -1.91
N GLN A 62 -52.18 1.27 -1.04
CA GLN A 62 -53.07 0.55 -0.13
C GLN A 62 -53.82 1.47 0.85
N SER A 63 -53.14 2.52 1.32
CA SER A 63 -53.74 3.52 2.22
C SER A 63 -54.80 4.35 1.49
N ILE A 64 -54.52 4.75 0.24
CA ILE A 64 -55.47 5.46 -0.63
C ILE A 64 -56.64 4.53 -0.98
N ASP A 65 -56.39 3.27 -1.32
CA ASP A 65 -57.42 2.27 -1.60
C ASP A 65 -58.39 2.14 -0.43
N SER A 66 -57.85 1.97 0.79
CA SER A 66 -58.64 1.90 2.02
C SER A 66 -59.44 3.18 2.27
N LEU A 67 -58.82 4.34 2.05
CA LEU A 67 -59.46 5.64 2.16
C LEU A 67 -60.65 5.77 1.19
N PHE A 68 -60.47 5.38 -0.07
CA PHE A 68 -61.53 5.41 -1.09
C PHE A 68 -62.70 4.49 -0.74
N LYS A 69 -62.41 3.32 -0.15
CA LYS A 69 -63.45 2.41 0.38
C LYS A 69 -64.22 3.05 1.54
N SER A 70 -63.52 3.69 2.49
CA SER A 70 -64.16 4.41 3.61
C SER A 70 -65.00 5.60 3.15
N MET A 71 -64.50 6.39 2.21
CA MET A 71 -65.22 7.52 1.60
C MET A 71 -66.56 7.09 1.01
N ARG A 72 -66.51 6.02 0.21
CA ARG A 72 -67.68 5.45 -0.45
C ARG A 72 -68.64 4.80 0.53
N ALA A 73 -68.13 4.09 1.53
CA ALA A 73 -68.97 3.54 2.61
C ALA A 73 -69.72 4.66 3.35
N GLY A 74 -69.06 5.79 3.63
CA GLY A 74 -69.69 6.97 4.23
C GLY A 74 -70.81 7.55 3.36
N LEU A 75 -70.54 7.80 2.07
CA LEU A 75 -71.56 8.26 1.13
C LEU A 75 -72.74 7.28 1.03
N LYS A 76 -72.47 5.98 0.91
CA LYS A 76 -73.49 4.94 0.80
C LYS A 76 -74.36 4.85 2.05
N TYR A 77 -73.75 4.91 3.24
CA TYR A 77 -74.49 4.85 4.50
C TYR A 77 -75.39 6.08 4.69
N THR A 78 -74.85 7.28 4.52
CA THR A 78 -75.62 8.52 4.63
C THR A 78 -76.69 8.61 3.55
N GLY A 79 -76.39 8.15 2.33
CA GLY A 79 -77.37 8.05 1.25
C GLY A 79 -78.55 7.14 1.60
N ALA A 80 -78.28 5.93 2.11
CA ALA A 80 -79.32 5.02 2.56
C ALA A 80 -80.17 5.61 3.70
N TYR A 81 -79.54 6.33 4.64
CA TYR A 81 -80.25 7.01 5.73
C TYR A 81 -81.19 8.11 5.21
N ILE A 82 -80.75 8.92 4.24
CA ILE A 82 -81.55 9.96 3.59
C ILE A 82 -82.75 9.33 2.87
N SER A 83 -82.50 8.26 2.09
CA SER A 83 -83.54 7.54 1.35
C SER A 83 -84.63 6.95 2.26
N VAL A 84 -84.26 6.35 3.40
CA VAL A 84 -85.21 5.67 4.31
C VAL A 84 -86.10 6.65 5.08
N ASN A 85 -85.55 7.80 5.47
CA ASN A 85 -86.24 8.76 6.34
C ASN A 85 -86.97 9.88 5.57
N HIS A 86 -86.90 9.86 4.23
CA HIS A 86 -87.56 10.84 3.34
C HIS A 86 -87.39 12.28 3.85
N LEU A 87 -86.13 12.65 4.12
CA LEU A 87 -85.76 13.96 4.67
C LEU A 87 -86.19 15.08 3.71
N SER A 88 -87.45 15.49 3.82
CA SER A 88 -88.05 16.59 3.05
C SER A 88 -87.69 17.95 3.65
N ASN A 89 -87.15 17.95 4.88
CA ASN A 89 -86.68 19.14 5.58
C ASN A 89 -85.22 19.43 5.19
N GLU A 90 -85.02 20.54 4.47
CA GLU A 90 -83.70 21.01 4.02
C GLU A 90 -82.70 21.22 5.18
N GLN A 91 -83.17 21.64 6.36
CA GLN A 91 -82.29 21.82 7.53
C GLN A 91 -81.73 20.49 8.05
N GLU A 92 -82.54 19.44 8.10
CA GLU A 92 -82.09 18.14 8.61
C GLU A 92 -81.17 17.45 7.59
N LEU A 93 -81.48 17.58 6.30
CA LEU A 93 -80.60 17.12 5.23
C LEU A 93 -79.24 17.82 5.30
N GLN A 94 -79.23 19.15 5.45
CA GLN A 94 -78.01 19.93 5.60
C GLN A 94 -77.19 19.50 6.82
N LYS A 95 -77.84 19.28 7.97
CA LYS A 95 -77.19 18.82 9.20
C LYS A 95 -76.52 17.47 9.01
N GLN A 96 -77.16 16.53 8.31
CA GLN A 96 -76.56 15.23 8.01
C GLN A 96 -75.38 15.32 7.06
N LEU A 97 -75.46 16.18 6.03
CA LEU A 97 -74.32 16.39 5.13
C LEU A 97 -73.13 17.02 5.85
N GLU A 98 -73.37 17.99 6.74
CA GLU A 98 -72.31 18.56 7.58
C GLU A 98 -71.72 17.53 8.54
N LEU A 99 -72.57 16.68 9.15
CA LEU A 99 -72.09 15.62 10.04
C LEU A 99 -71.18 14.65 9.29
N LEU A 100 -71.56 14.19 8.09
CA LEU A 100 -70.71 13.32 7.27
C LEU A 100 -69.40 14.02 6.89
N ARG A 101 -69.48 15.29 6.46
CA ARG A 101 -68.31 16.08 6.05
C ARG A 101 -67.32 16.28 7.20
N LEU A 102 -67.81 16.63 8.39
CA LEU A 102 -66.98 16.93 9.56
C LEU A 102 -66.48 15.67 10.29
N SER A 103 -67.29 14.62 10.36
CA SER A 103 -66.92 13.39 11.07
C SER A 103 -65.85 12.58 10.33
N GLY A 104 -65.99 12.46 9.01
CA GLY A 104 -65.00 11.75 8.18
C GLY A 104 -63.84 12.65 7.75
N ASN A 105 -64.08 13.96 7.62
CA ASN A 105 -63.15 14.94 7.04
C ASN A 105 -62.54 14.49 5.69
N PHE A 106 -63.27 13.63 4.97
CA PHE A 106 -62.81 13.05 3.72
C PHE A 106 -63.03 13.98 2.54
N PHE A 107 -64.16 14.69 2.53
CA PHE A 107 -64.60 15.53 1.43
C PHE A 107 -64.54 17.00 1.82
N ASN A 108 -64.13 17.86 0.89
CA ASN A 108 -64.20 19.31 1.09
C ASN A 108 -65.64 19.80 1.01
N SER A 109 -66.46 19.20 0.14
CA SER A 109 -67.90 19.41 0.09
C SER A 109 -68.67 18.16 -0.27
N ILE A 110 -69.92 18.05 0.18
CA ILE A 110 -70.85 16.96 -0.10
C ILE A 110 -72.17 17.57 -0.59
N ALA A 111 -72.75 17.03 -1.66
CA ALA A 111 -74.01 17.47 -2.22
C ALA A 111 -74.96 16.30 -2.44
N VAL A 112 -76.25 16.58 -2.32
CA VAL A 112 -77.33 15.67 -2.71
C VAL A 112 -78.05 16.27 -3.90
N VAL A 113 -78.20 15.48 -4.96
CA VAL A 113 -78.82 15.86 -6.22
C VAL A 113 -79.95 14.88 -6.49
N ASP A 114 -81.12 15.40 -6.88
CA ASP A 114 -82.28 14.55 -7.17
C ASP A 114 -82.25 13.95 -8.60
N GLU A 115 -83.25 13.13 -8.92
CA GLU A 115 -83.40 12.48 -10.23
C GLU A 115 -83.53 13.44 -11.42
N THR A 116 -83.89 14.71 -11.17
CA THR A 116 -84.00 15.76 -12.20
C THR A 116 -82.69 16.54 -12.38
N GLY A 117 -81.69 16.26 -11.54
CA GLY A 117 -80.42 16.98 -11.52
C GLY A 117 -80.45 18.26 -10.68
N LEU A 118 -81.48 18.49 -9.87
CA LEU A 118 -81.55 19.64 -8.96
C LEU A 118 -80.77 19.37 -7.68
N VAL A 119 -79.89 20.30 -7.29
CA VAL A 119 -79.13 20.22 -6.04
C VAL A 119 -80.07 20.52 -4.87
N ARG A 120 -80.37 19.50 -4.05
CA ARG A 120 -81.28 19.60 -2.89
C ARG A 120 -80.61 20.14 -1.65
N SER A 121 -79.33 19.83 -1.44
CA SER A 121 -78.55 20.33 -0.29
C SER A 121 -77.05 20.20 -0.56
N VAL A 122 -76.24 21.04 0.07
CA VAL A 122 -74.77 21.03 -0.04
C VAL A 122 -74.11 21.46 1.26
N ALA A 123 -73.13 20.68 1.73
CA ALA A 123 -72.27 21.02 2.86
C ALA A 123 -70.83 21.26 2.38
N PRO A 124 -70.15 22.36 2.77
CA PRO A 124 -70.70 23.46 3.55
C PRO A 124 -71.66 24.32 2.74
N SER A 125 -72.60 24.98 3.44
CA SER A 125 -73.60 25.86 2.80
C SER A 125 -72.96 27.00 2.00
N SER A 126 -71.72 27.39 2.33
CA SER A 126 -70.92 28.39 1.62
C SER A 126 -70.59 28.04 0.17
N VAL A 127 -70.78 26.78 -0.26
CA VAL A 127 -70.60 26.38 -1.66
C VAL A 127 -71.67 27.01 -2.57
N GLY A 128 -72.86 27.32 -2.04
CA GLY A 128 -73.87 28.15 -2.74
C GLY A 128 -74.49 27.52 -3.99
N MET A 129 -74.83 26.22 -3.95
CA MET A 129 -75.37 25.48 -5.11
C MET A 129 -76.82 25.00 -4.95
N VAL A 130 -77.42 25.15 -3.76
CA VAL A 130 -78.77 24.66 -3.48
C VAL A 130 -79.78 25.32 -4.43
N GLY A 131 -80.67 24.53 -5.01
CA GLY A 131 -81.69 24.99 -5.95
C GLY A 131 -81.21 25.20 -7.40
N GLN A 132 -79.93 24.94 -7.69
CA GLN A 132 -79.40 24.98 -9.06
C GLN A 132 -79.40 23.59 -9.69
N HIS A 133 -79.55 23.51 -11.02
CA HIS A 133 -79.34 22.27 -11.76
C HIS A 133 -77.86 22.02 -12.02
N ILE A 134 -77.45 20.75 -11.96
CA ILE A 134 -76.08 20.34 -12.31
C ILE A 134 -75.77 20.70 -13.78
N SER A 135 -74.61 21.30 -14.01
CA SER A 135 -74.19 21.75 -15.35
C SER A 135 -72.96 21.03 -15.89
N THR A 136 -72.11 20.52 -15.01
CA THR A 136 -70.82 19.90 -15.34
C THR A 136 -70.98 18.49 -15.89
N GLU A 137 -70.15 18.11 -16.87
CA GLU A 137 -70.22 16.80 -17.54
C GLU A 137 -70.12 15.63 -16.56
N ALA A 138 -69.16 15.68 -15.61
CA ALA A 138 -69.00 14.63 -14.61
C ALA A 138 -70.24 14.41 -13.73
N ALA A 139 -70.97 15.48 -13.38
CA ALA A 139 -72.19 15.36 -12.60
C ALA A 139 -73.35 14.78 -13.44
N LYS A 140 -73.42 15.12 -14.73
CA LYS A 140 -74.39 14.54 -15.67
C LYS A 140 -74.12 13.06 -15.91
N GLU A 141 -72.85 12.68 -16.08
CA GLU A 141 -72.42 11.28 -16.17
C GLU A 141 -72.80 10.49 -14.91
N ALA A 142 -72.58 11.07 -13.72
CA ALA A 142 -72.99 10.46 -12.46
C ALA A 142 -74.51 10.20 -12.41
N LEU A 143 -75.32 11.20 -12.75
CA LEU A 143 -76.78 11.10 -12.80
C LEU A 143 -77.25 10.04 -13.81
N ALA A 144 -76.66 10.02 -15.01
CA ALA A 144 -77.02 9.10 -16.08
C ALA A 144 -76.59 7.66 -15.80
N SER A 145 -75.42 7.45 -15.17
CA SER A 145 -74.86 6.13 -14.92
C SER A 145 -75.64 5.32 -13.88
N ARG A 146 -76.27 6.00 -12.91
CA ARG A 146 -76.98 5.42 -11.76
C ARG A 146 -76.17 4.37 -10.98
N LYS A 147 -74.84 4.46 -11.05
CA LYS A 147 -73.87 3.54 -10.44
C LYS A 147 -72.85 4.36 -9.63
N PRO A 148 -72.11 3.72 -8.71
CA PRO A 148 -70.92 4.32 -8.12
C PRO A 148 -70.03 4.92 -9.19
N TYR A 149 -69.65 6.19 -9.02
CA TYR A 149 -68.92 6.94 -10.04
C TYR A 149 -67.82 7.77 -9.40
N ILE A 150 -66.68 7.85 -10.10
CA ILE A 150 -65.56 8.72 -9.79
C ILE A 150 -65.16 9.47 -11.06
N SER A 151 -65.09 10.79 -10.98
CA SER A 151 -64.78 11.62 -12.13
C SER A 151 -63.28 11.67 -12.41
N LYS A 152 -62.94 11.98 -13.67
CA LYS A 152 -61.64 12.57 -14.00
C LYS A 152 -61.50 13.93 -13.30
N PRO A 153 -60.27 14.48 -13.12
CA PRO A 153 -60.11 15.81 -12.57
C PRO A 153 -60.69 16.89 -13.50
N TYR A 154 -61.61 17.72 -13.01
CA TYR A 154 -62.29 18.76 -13.79
C TYR A 154 -62.50 20.04 -12.99
N THR A 155 -62.90 21.11 -13.66
CA THR A 155 -63.28 22.38 -13.02
C THR A 155 -64.77 22.38 -12.69
N SER A 156 -65.11 22.52 -11.41
CA SER A 156 -66.50 22.60 -10.95
C SER A 156 -67.17 23.91 -11.37
N SER A 157 -68.50 24.02 -11.22
CA SER A 157 -69.21 25.29 -11.52
C SER A 157 -68.83 26.43 -10.57
N THR A 158 -68.10 26.16 -9.47
CA THR A 158 -67.51 27.21 -8.61
C THR A 158 -66.09 27.61 -9.03
N GLY A 159 -65.58 27.09 -10.15
CA GLY A 159 -64.23 27.37 -10.65
C GLY A 159 -63.11 26.56 -9.98
N ARG A 160 -63.45 25.69 -9.02
CA ARG A 160 -62.46 24.86 -8.30
C ARG A 160 -62.11 23.61 -9.08
N ARG A 161 -60.83 23.21 -9.07
CA ARG A 161 -60.41 21.94 -9.66
C ARG A 161 -60.66 20.79 -8.68
N ILE A 162 -61.51 19.85 -9.06
CA ILE A 162 -62.00 18.80 -8.18
C ILE A 162 -61.92 17.40 -8.81
N VAL A 163 -61.89 16.40 -7.94
CA VAL A 163 -62.40 15.06 -8.24
C VAL A 163 -63.71 14.90 -7.51
N PHE A 164 -64.71 14.35 -8.19
CA PHE A 164 -66.03 14.08 -7.66
C PHE A 164 -66.26 12.57 -7.54
N MET A 165 -66.80 12.14 -6.40
CA MET A 165 -67.25 10.77 -6.15
C MET A 165 -68.73 10.80 -5.81
N SER A 166 -69.51 9.90 -6.39
CA SER A 166 -70.95 9.78 -6.09
C SER A 166 -71.41 8.35 -5.88
N GLU A 167 -72.39 8.21 -4.99
CA GLU A 167 -73.17 7.00 -4.78
C GLU A 167 -74.65 7.26 -5.17
N PRO A 168 -75.27 6.34 -5.92
CA PRO A 168 -76.68 6.49 -6.31
C PRO A 168 -77.60 6.33 -5.11
N LEU A 169 -78.69 7.10 -5.09
CA LEU A 169 -79.74 7.03 -4.09
C LEU A 169 -80.93 6.24 -4.66
N TYR A 170 -81.32 5.21 -3.95
CA TYR A 170 -82.53 4.44 -4.23
C TYR A 170 -83.45 4.51 -3.00
N ASP A 171 -84.76 4.63 -3.21
CA ASP A 171 -85.74 4.50 -2.12
C ASP A 171 -86.01 3.04 -1.76
N LYS A 172 -86.93 2.81 -0.81
CA LYS A 172 -87.29 1.46 -0.34
C LYS A 172 -87.88 0.57 -1.43
N ASP A 173 -88.49 1.17 -2.45
CA ASP A 173 -89.10 0.47 -3.58
C ASP A 173 -88.08 0.25 -4.73
N GLY A 174 -86.83 0.65 -4.55
CA GLY A 174 -85.76 0.54 -5.54
C GLY A 174 -85.84 1.60 -6.64
N VAL A 175 -86.65 2.65 -6.47
CA VAL A 175 -86.75 3.76 -7.42
C VAL A 175 -85.56 4.70 -7.23
N TYR A 176 -84.94 5.09 -8.34
CA TYR A 176 -83.82 6.02 -8.34
C TYR A 176 -84.28 7.43 -7.94
N ARG A 177 -83.61 8.03 -6.94
CA ARG A 177 -83.90 9.36 -6.37
C ARG A 177 -82.75 10.35 -6.54
N GLY A 178 -81.86 10.09 -7.49
CA GLY A 178 -80.65 10.89 -7.72
C GLY A 178 -79.41 10.30 -7.06
N PHE A 179 -78.50 11.14 -6.59
CA PHE A 179 -77.23 10.69 -5.98
C PHE A 179 -76.80 11.58 -4.82
N ILE A 180 -75.98 11.03 -3.94
CA ILE A 180 -75.15 11.77 -3.00
C ILE A 180 -73.71 11.73 -3.49
N GLY A 181 -73.01 12.86 -3.44
CA GLY A 181 -71.62 12.87 -3.86
C GLY A 181 -70.76 13.88 -3.12
N GLY A 182 -69.49 13.52 -2.98
CA GLY A 182 -68.47 14.30 -2.32
C GLY A 182 -67.40 14.78 -3.31
N SER A 183 -66.89 15.98 -3.09
CA SER A 183 -65.84 16.60 -3.89
C SER A 183 -64.55 16.71 -3.08
N LEU A 184 -63.44 16.36 -3.72
CA LEU A 184 -62.08 16.62 -3.27
C LEU A 184 -61.53 17.82 -4.03
N TYR A 185 -61.12 18.87 -3.31
CA TYR A 185 -60.56 20.08 -3.93
C TYR A 185 -59.05 19.90 -4.09
N LEU A 186 -58.59 19.69 -5.33
CA LEU A 186 -57.23 19.23 -5.59
C LEU A 186 -56.16 20.29 -5.30
N GLN A 187 -56.49 21.57 -5.42
CA GLN A 187 -55.56 22.68 -5.18
C GLN A 187 -55.62 23.25 -3.75
N GLU A 188 -56.68 22.90 -3.01
CA GLU A 188 -56.88 23.27 -1.62
C GLU A 188 -56.42 22.14 -0.69
N ASN A 189 -56.46 22.36 0.63
CA ASN A 189 -56.17 21.29 1.57
C ASN A 189 -57.30 20.26 1.57
N ASN A 190 -56.97 19.03 1.20
CA ASN A 190 -57.89 17.90 1.22
C ASN A 190 -57.28 16.72 1.99
N ILE A 191 -57.99 15.61 2.05
CA ILE A 191 -57.56 14.42 2.79
C ILE A 191 -56.22 13.83 2.31
N LEU A 192 -55.90 13.94 1.02
CA LEU A 192 -54.61 13.50 0.48
C LEU A 192 -53.47 14.40 1.01
N ASN A 193 -53.69 15.72 1.10
CA ASN A 193 -52.73 16.62 1.73
C ASN A 193 -52.60 16.36 3.24
N MET A 194 -53.68 16.00 3.92
CA MET A 194 -53.64 15.69 5.36
C MET A 194 -52.91 14.38 5.65
N MET A 195 -53.12 13.34 4.83
CA MET A 195 -52.45 12.05 4.99
C MET A 195 -50.98 12.08 4.58
N PHE A 196 -50.64 12.79 3.50
CA PHE A 196 -49.32 12.67 2.86
C PHE A 196 -48.56 14.01 2.71
N GLY A 197 -49.18 15.15 2.98
CA GLY A 197 -48.63 16.48 2.69
C GLY A 197 -47.80 17.13 3.81
N LYS A 198 -47.43 16.38 4.87
CA LYS A 198 -46.62 16.95 5.96
C LYS A 198 -45.18 17.29 5.51
N HIS A 199 -44.70 16.65 4.44
CA HIS A 199 -43.45 16.96 3.74
C HIS A 199 -43.65 16.76 2.23
N ASN A 200 -43.86 17.86 1.49
CA ASN A 200 -44.14 17.78 0.05
C ASN A 200 -42.90 17.38 -0.77
N ILE A 201 -41.71 17.74 -0.29
CA ILE A 201 -40.42 17.34 -0.85
C ILE A 201 -39.53 17.04 0.36
N ASP A 202 -38.93 15.86 0.39
CA ASP A 202 -37.96 15.48 1.42
C ASP A 202 -36.69 16.34 1.27
N GLY A 203 -35.89 16.42 2.35
CA GLY A 203 -34.66 17.23 2.33
C GLY A 203 -33.66 16.83 1.25
N ASP A 204 -33.77 15.61 0.71
CA ASP A 204 -32.94 15.06 -0.36
C ASP A 204 -33.53 15.25 -1.77
N GLY A 205 -34.65 15.99 -1.89
CA GLY A 205 -35.34 16.22 -3.16
C GLY A 205 -36.26 15.09 -3.60
N SER A 206 -36.44 14.04 -2.78
CA SER A 206 -37.43 12.99 -3.03
C SER A 206 -38.84 13.54 -2.86
N TYR A 207 -39.75 13.03 -3.68
CA TYR A 207 -41.16 13.39 -3.57
C TYR A 207 -42.05 12.31 -4.19
N PHE A 208 -43.35 12.43 -3.94
CA PHE A 208 -44.35 11.57 -4.56
C PHE A 208 -45.40 12.40 -5.29
N TYR A 209 -46.08 11.77 -6.24
CA TYR A 209 -47.22 12.35 -6.93
C TYR A 209 -48.26 11.28 -7.24
N ILE A 210 -49.51 11.70 -7.40
CA ILE A 210 -50.64 10.82 -7.67
C ILE A 210 -51.22 11.19 -9.03
N VAL A 211 -51.52 10.19 -9.85
CA VAL A 211 -52.16 10.36 -11.16
C VAL A 211 -53.53 9.69 -11.19
N SER A 212 -54.46 10.27 -11.94
CA SER A 212 -55.75 9.66 -12.23
C SER A 212 -55.60 8.44 -13.12
N SER A 213 -56.68 7.68 -13.30
CA SER A 213 -56.78 6.60 -14.29
C SER A 213 -56.62 7.06 -15.75
N SER A 214 -56.54 8.37 -16.00
CA SER A 214 -56.24 8.97 -17.31
C SER A 214 -54.85 9.63 -17.36
N GLY A 215 -53.98 9.38 -16.37
CA GLY A 215 -52.61 9.90 -16.33
C GLY A 215 -52.48 11.38 -15.94
N HIS A 216 -53.55 12.04 -15.52
CA HIS A 216 -53.50 13.45 -15.11
C HIS A 216 -53.09 13.58 -13.65
N LEU A 217 -52.29 14.58 -13.32
CA LEU A 217 -51.83 14.80 -11.94
C LEU A 217 -52.98 15.20 -11.01
N LEU A 218 -53.20 14.41 -9.96
CA LEU A 218 -54.18 14.67 -8.90
C LEU A 218 -53.54 15.29 -7.67
N TYR A 219 -52.31 14.90 -7.38
CA TYR A 219 -51.49 15.44 -6.31
C TYR A 219 -50.07 15.63 -6.83
N HIS A 220 -49.48 16.77 -6.53
CA HIS A 220 -48.08 17.05 -6.81
C HIS A 220 -47.56 18.12 -5.83
N PRO A 221 -46.29 18.05 -5.37
CA PRO A 221 -45.70 19.05 -4.46
C PRO A 221 -45.82 20.48 -4.98
N ASP A 222 -45.54 20.65 -6.26
CA ASP A 222 -45.84 21.87 -7.03
C ASP A 222 -47.31 21.86 -7.47
N LYS A 223 -48.14 22.60 -6.74
CA LYS A 223 -49.60 22.69 -6.98
C LYS A 223 -49.98 23.23 -8.37
N SER A 224 -49.09 23.97 -9.03
CA SER A 224 -49.35 24.49 -10.37
C SER A 224 -49.47 23.39 -11.43
N ARG A 225 -48.88 22.20 -11.15
CA ARG A 225 -48.92 21.04 -12.05
C ARG A 225 -50.18 20.20 -11.91
N ILE A 226 -51.01 20.44 -10.89
CA ILE A 226 -52.23 19.65 -10.66
C ILE A 226 -53.17 19.81 -11.86
N GLY A 227 -53.56 18.68 -12.44
CA GLY A 227 -54.36 18.57 -13.65
C GLY A 227 -53.55 18.53 -14.96
N ALA A 228 -52.23 18.66 -14.92
CA ALA A 228 -51.40 18.45 -16.11
C ALA A 228 -51.39 16.98 -16.52
N ASP A 229 -51.32 16.74 -17.83
CA ASP A 229 -51.21 15.40 -18.39
C ASP A 229 -49.79 14.86 -18.23
N ASN A 230 -49.67 13.67 -17.64
CA ASN A 230 -48.42 12.94 -17.46
C ASN A 230 -48.51 11.51 -18.03
N SER A 231 -49.49 11.24 -18.89
CA SER A 231 -49.76 9.93 -19.51
C SER A 231 -48.63 9.42 -20.43
N THR A 232 -47.75 10.32 -20.88
CA THR A 232 -46.56 9.97 -21.69
C THR A 232 -45.38 9.49 -20.86
N ASN A 233 -45.41 9.66 -19.54
CA ASN A 233 -44.34 9.21 -18.67
C ASN A 233 -44.31 7.66 -18.59
N PRO A 234 -43.16 6.99 -18.80
CA PRO A 234 -43.09 5.52 -18.85
C PRO A 234 -43.64 4.82 -17.60
N VAL A 235 -43.31 5.35 -16.42
CA VAL A 235 -43.77 4.81 -15.14
C VAL A 235 -45.28 5.00 -14.97
N VAL A 236 -45.81 6.13 -15.43
CA VAL A 236 -47.26 6.37 -15.44
C VAL A 236 -47.96 5.39 -16.37
N GLN A 237 -47.42 5.10 -17.55
CA GLN A 237 -48.03 4.10 -18.44
C GLN A 237 -48.09 2.71 -17.80
N LYS A 238 -47.02 2.28 -17.12
CA LYS A 238 -46.99 1.00 -16.41
C LYS A 238 -48.03 0.94 -15.29
N VAL A 239 -48.12 1.99 -14.48
CA VAL A 239 -49.11 2.04 -13.38
C VAL A 239 -50.55 2.04 -13.93
N LEU A 240 -50.80 2.71 -15.05
CA LEU A 240 -52.11 2.72 -15.72
C LEU A 240 -52.49 1.35 -16.32
N ARG A 241 -51.50 0.50 -16.65
CA ARG A 241 -51.72 -0.91 -17.02
C ARG A 241 -51.94 -1.82 -15.81
N GLY A 242 -51.95 -1.28 -14.60
CA GLY A 242 -52.09 -2.05 -13.36
C GLY A 242 -50.80 -2.71 -12.89
N GLU A 243 -49.64 -2.29 -13.40
CA GLU A 243 -48.34 -2.81 -12.96
C GLU A 243 -47.85 -2.07 -11.72
N SER A 244 -47.17 -2.81 -10.83
CA SER A 244 -46.47 -2.29 -9.65
C SER A 244 -45.00 -2.65 -9.76
N GLY A 245 -44.10 -1.71 -9.47
CA GLY A 245 -42.67 -1.96 -9.62
C GLY A 245 -41.83 -0.71 -9.41
N TYR A 246 -40.60 -0.75 -9.92
CA TYR A 246 -39.69 0.38 -9.88
C TYR A 246 -38.92 0.50 -11.19
N GLU A 247 -38.52 1.72 -11.53
CA GLU A 247 -37.80 2.02 -12.75
C GLU A 247 -37.07 3.37 -12.65
N GLN A 248 -35.97 3.49 -13.38
CA GLN A 248 -35.32 4.78 -13.56
C GLN A 248 -36.11 5.62 -14.59
N VAL A 249 -36.51 6.83 -14.22
CA VAL A 249 -37.30 7.71 -15.08
C VAL A 249 -36.74 9.12 -15.08
N THR A 250 -36.81 9.80 -16.23
CA THR A 250 -36.46 11.21 -16.33
C THR A 250 -37.72 12.05 -16.34
N ASN A 251 -37.79 13.05 -15.47
CA ASN A 251 -38.95 13.93 -15.39
C ASN A 251 -38.94 14.97 -16.53
N SER A 252 -40.00 15.78 -16.61
CA SER A 252 -40.14 16.86 -17.61
C SER A 252 -39.10 17.99 -17.48
N ARG A 253 -38.31 18.02 -16.40
CA ARG A 253 -37.22 18.98 -16.17
C ARG A 253 -35.84 18.39 -16.51
N GLY A 254 -35.77 17.19 -17.07
CA GLY A 254 -34.51 16.52 -17.43
C GLY A 254 -33.76 15.90 -16.25
N ILE A 255 -34.38 15.83 -15.07
CA ILE A 255 -33.78 15.24 -13.87
C ILE A 255 -34.14 13.76 -13.83
N THR A 256 -33.14 12.91 -13.64
CA THR A 256 -33.30 11.46 -13.52
C THR A 256 -33.58 11.04 -12.08
N PHE A 257 -34.61 10.21 -11.93
CA PHE A 257 -35.10 9.68 -10.66
C PHE A 257 -35.10 8.16 -10.65
N LEU A 258 -35.00 7.60 -9.45
CA LEU A 258 -35.31 6.21 -9.14
C LEU A 258 -36.77 6.18 -8.63
N ALA A 259 -37.71 5.75 -9.47
CA ALA A 259 -39.12 5.78 -9.16
C ALA A 259 -39.63 4.40 -8.75
N GLY A 260 -40.44 4.36 -7.69
CA GLY A 260 -41.32 3.24 -7.36
C GLY A 260 -42.76 3.62 -7.64
N TYR A 261 -43.54 2.70 -8.18
CA TYR A 261 -44.92 2.95 -8.59
C TYR A 261 -45.84 1.81 -8.22
N SER A 262 -47.09 2.15 -7.89
CA SER A 262 -48.12 1.19 -7.52
C SER A 262 -49.52 1.69 -7.88
N PRO A 263 -50.38 0.86 -8.49
CA PRO A 263 -51.75 1.22 -8.82
C PRO A 263 -52.67 1.06 -7.61
N VAL A 264 -53.69 1.90 -7.53
CA VAL A 264 -54.77 1.83 -6.55
C VAL A 264 -55.90 0.98 -7.15
N SER A 265 -56.13 -0.19 -6.57
CA SER A 265 -57.05 -1.20 -7.14
C SER A 265 -58.49 -0.70 -7.29
N GLU A 266 -58.97 0.11 -6.35
CA GLU A 266 -60.36 0.56 -6.32
C GLU A 266 -60.74 1.55 -7.45
N ASN A 267 -59.82 2.38 -7.94
CA ASN A 267 -60.14 3.48 -8.86
C ASN A 267 -59.18 3.65 -10.04
N GLY A 268 -58.16 2.79 -10.15
CA GLY A 268 -57.16 2.83 -11.22
C GLY A 268 -56.22 4.04 -11.14
N TRP A 269 -56.14 4.72 -9.99
CA TRP A 269 -55.16 5.77 -9.77
C TRP A 269 -53.76 5.20 -9.64
N GLY A 270 -52.75 6.00 -9.94
CA GLY A 270 -51.35 5.62 -9.78
C GLY A 270 -50.69 6.43 -8.69
N VAL A 271 -49.94 5.77 -7.81
CA VAL A 271 -49.02 6.42 -6.87
C VAL A 271 -47.60 6.23 -7.37
N ILE A 272 -46.85 7.33 -7.48
CA ILE A 272 -45.44 7.30 -7.85
C ILE A 272 -44.66 8.00 -6.74
N VAL A 273 -43.66 7.31 -6.18
CA VAL A 273 -42.70 7.84 -5.20
C VAL A 273 -41.33 7.80 -5.85
N GLN A 274 -40.57 8.88 -5.79
CA GLN A 274 -39.31 8.96 -6.50
C GLN A 274 -38.23 9.78 -5.78
N SER A 275 -36.99 9.33 -5.92
CA SER A 275 -35.79 9.99 -5.37
C SER A 275 -34.83 10.36 -6.50
N PRO A 276 -34.22 11.55 -6.49
CA PRO A 276 -33.29 11.92 -7.54
C PRO A 276 -32.03 11.05 -7.45
N ILE A 277 -31.46 10.71 -8.61
CA ILE A 277 -30.28 9.84 -8.67
C ILE A 277 -29.05 10.45 -7.96
N SER A 278 -29.04 11.79 -7.80
CA SER A 278 -28.00 12.52 -7.07
C SER A 278 -27.87 12.08 -5.62
N VAL A 279 -28.96 11.70 -4.96
CA VAL A 279 -28.95 11.21 -3.55
C VAL A 279 -28.02 10.00 -3.42
N VAL A 280 -28.08 9.08 -4.37
CA VAL A 280 -27.20 7.90 -4.37
C VAL A 280 -25.73 8.29 -4.55
N TYR A 281 -25.44 9.25 -5.43
CA TYR A 281 -24.07 9.71 -5.65
C TYR A 281 -23.52 10.51 -4.46
N GLU A 282 -24.33 11.33 -3.80
CA GLU A 282 -23.95 12.05 -2.58
C GLU A 282 -23.64 11.10 -1.42
N GLU A 283 -24.47 10.06 -1.22
CA GLU A 283 -24.20 8.99 -0.24
C GLU A 283 -22.93 8.22 -0.58
N LEU A 284 -22.70 7.93 -1.87
CA LEU A 284 -21.53 7.22 -2.35
C LEU A 284 -20.24 8.03 -2.16
N ASP A 285 -20.27 9.34 -2.43
CA ASP A 285 -19.12 10.23 -2.21
C ASP A 285 -18.73 10.32 -0.74
N ASN A 286 -19.73 10.44 0.15
CA ASN A 286 -19.50 10.43 1.60
C ASN A 286 -18.89 9.09 2.05
N TYR A 287 -19.39 7.98 1.50
CA TYR A 287 -18.85 6.65 1.77
C TYR A 287 -17.40 6.50 1.32
N ILE A 288 -17.05 6.93 0.09
CA ILE A 288 -15.68 6.87 -0.44
C ILE A 288 -14.73 7.71 0.41
N ARG A 289 -15.10 8.95 0.77
CA ARG A 289 -14.27 9.81 1.64
C ARG A 289 -13.98 9.14 2.98
N THR A 290 -14.98 8.51 3.55
CA THR A 290 -14.87 7.78 4.83
C THR A 290 -13.92 6.59 4.70
N ILE A 291 -14.05 5.78 3.65
CA ILE A 291 -13.13 4.66 3.40
C ILE A 291 -11.70 5.14 3.17
N LEU A 292 -11.50 6.17 2.36
CA LEU A 292 -10.17 6.71 2.11
C LEU A 292 -9.52 7.18 3.42
N PHE A 293 -10.28 7.86 4.29
CA PHE A 293 -9.79 8.27 5.60
C PHE A 293 -9.35 7.08 6.47
N TYR A 294 -10.18 6.03 6.57
CA TYR A 294 -9.85 4.85 7.39
C TYR A 294 -8.75 3.97 6.80
N THR A 295 -8.56 3.96 5.47
CA THR A 295 -7.54 3.12 4.80
C THR A 295 -6.17 3.79 4.72
N LEU A 296 -6.11 5.12 4.74
CA LEU A 296 -4.86 5.87 4.59
C LEU A 296 -3.87 5.64 5.75
N ALA A 297 -4.32 5.73 7.00
CA ALA A 297 -3.42 5.59 8.15
C ALA A 297 -2.82 4.18 8.26
N PRO A 298 -3.59 3.07 8.16
CA PRO A 298 -3.03 1.72 8.11
C PRO A 298 -2.08 1.52 6.93
N PHE A 299 -2.38 2.09 5.76
CA PHE A 299 -1.52 2.03 4.59
C PHE A 299 -0.14 2.67 4.85
N VAL A 300 -0.12 3.87 5.44
CA VAL A 300 1.13 4.57 5.79
C VAL A 300 1.94 3.76 6.81
N VAL A 301 1.29 3.22 7.85
CA VAL A 301 1.96 2.37 8.86
C VAL A 301 2.56 1.11 8.21
N LEU A 302 1.81 0.47 7.32
CA LEU A 302 2.29 -0.70 6.58
C LEU A 302 3.48 -0.34 5.68
N MET A 303 3.47 0.82 5.01
CA MET A 303 4.62 1.29 4.22
C MET A 303 5.86 1.56 5.07
N ILE A 304 5.70 2.22 6.23
CA ILE A 304 6.83 2.49 7.13
C ILE A 304 7.45 1.18 7.64
N THR A 305 6.61 0.22 8.06
CA THR A 305 7.08 -1.09 8.56
C THR A 305 7.73 -1.92 7.45
N ALA A 306 7.18 -1.93 6.23
CA ALA A 306 7.79 -2.59 5.08
C ALA A 306 9.16 -2.00 4.71
N ILE A 307 9.29 -0.66 4.69
CA ILE A 307 10.57 0.02 4.43
C ILE A 307 11.59 -0.31 5.52
N TRP A 308 11.17 -0.25 6.78
CA TRP A 308 12.02 -0.58 7.91
C TRP A 308 12.53 -2.03 7.82
N LEU A 309 11.64 -2.99 7.56
CA LEU A 309 11.97 -4.41 7.48
C LEU A 309 12.87 -4.71 6.28
N ALA A 310 12.58 -4.15 5.10
CA ALA A 310 13.39 -4.33 3.90
C ALA A 310 14.82 -3.81 4.08
N ARG A 311 14.98 -2.63 4.70
CA ARG A 311 16.30 -2.09 5.05
C ARG A 311 17.01 -2.97 6.08
N ARG A 312 16.29 -3.46 7.10
CA ARG A 312 16.84 -4.32 8.14
C ARG A 312 17.30 -5.68 7.58
N LEU A 313 16.60 -6.21 6.57
CA LEU A 313 16.96 -7.46 5.88
C LEU A 313 18.16 -7.29 4.95
N ALA A 314 18.25 -6.17 4.22
CA ALA A 314 19.30 -5.96 3.22
C ALA A 314 20.67 -5.60 3.82
N ARG A 315 20.71 -4.94 4.99
CA ARG A 315 21.94 -4.49 5.66
C ARG A 315 23.07 -5.56 5.77
N PRO A 316 22.83 -6.78 6.30
CA PRO A 316 23.89 -7.78 6.43
C PRO A 316 24.53 -8.16 5.08
N PHE A 317 23.71 -8.36 4.03
CA PHE A 317 24.21 -8.71 2.71
C PHE A 317 25.08 -7.61 2.09
N VAL A 318 24.71 -6.34 2.27
CA VAL A 318 25.52 -5.21 1.80
C VAL A 318 26.85 -5.12 2.56
N SER A 319 26.83 -5.37 3.87
CA SER A 319 28.04 -5.40 4.69
C SER A 319 29.01 -6.51 4.22
N LEU A 320 28.50 -7.72 4.00
CA LEU A 320 29.29 -8.85 3.50
C LEU A 320 29.85 -8.59 2.11
N ALA A 321 29.05 -8.04 1.18
CA ALA A 321 29.52 -7.68 -0.15
C ALA A 321 30.66 -6.65 -0.11
N ASN A 322 30.58 -5.68 0.80
CA ASN A 322 31.64 -4.69 1.00
C ASN A 322 32.93 -5.33 1.57
N LEU A 323 32.81 -6.27 2.51
CA LEU A 323 33.96 -7.00 3.07
C LEU A 323 34.66 -7.84 2.00
N ALA A 324 33.89 -8.62 1.22
CA ALA A 324 34.42 -9.40 0.10
C ALA A 324 35.09 -8.50 -0.95
N GLY A 325 34.50 -7.32 -1.23
CA GLY A 325 35.07 -6.33 -2.13
C GLY A 325 36.40 -5.73 -1.66
N LYS A 326 36.59 -5.55 -0.35
CA LYS A 326 37.86 -5.11 0.23
C LYS A 326 38.96 -6.18 0.10
N LEU A 327 38.62 -7.46 0.32
CA LEU A 327 39.56 -8.57 0.13
C LEU A 327 40.11 -8.61 -1.30
N GLY A 328 39.23 -8.49 -2.30
CA GLY A 328 39.65 -8.50 -3.70
C GLY A 328 40.58 -7.36 -4.11
N ARG A 329 40.74 -6.33 -3.27
CA ARG A 329 41.66 -5.20 -3.47
C ARG A 329 42.98 -5.33 -2.69
N GLY A 330 43.17 -6.41 -1.92
CA GLY A 330 44.36 -6.61 -1.11
C GLY A 330 44.46 -5.70 0.12
N GLU A 331 43.35 -5.08 0.54
CA GLU A 331 43.32 -4.27 1.77
C GLU A 331 43.34 -5.19 3.00
N LYS A 332 44.12 -4.85 4.04
CA LYS A 332 44.06 -5.55 5.33
C LYS A 332 42.66 -5.41 5.94
N ILE A 333 42.01 -6.55 6.19
CA ILE A 333 40.65 -6.59 6.71
C ILE A 333 40.70 -6.66 8.24
N VAL A 334 40.00 -5.74 8.90
CA VAL A 334 39.61 -5.90 10.29
C VAL A 334 38.27 -6.62 10.28
N LEU A 335 38.26 -7.88 10.74
CA LEU A 335 37.02 -8.64 10.86
C LEU A 335 36.09 -7.92 11.86
N PRO A 336 34.86 -7.55 11.48
CA PRO A 336 33.94 -6.91 12.39
C PRO A 336 33.51 -7.88 13.50
N ASP A 337 33.23 -7.35 14.68
CA ASP A 337 32.64 -8.09 15.78
C ASP A 337 31.32 -8.73 15.33
N ILE A 338 31.25 -10.06 15.40
CA ILE A 338 30.15 -10.84 14.83
C ILE A 338 28.92 -10.68 15.73
N LYS A 339 28.11 -9.66 15.44
CA LYS A 339 26.79 -9.53 16.05
C LYS A 339 25.81 -10.44 15.35
N HIS A 340 25.07 -11.23 16.13
CA HIS A 340 24.07 -12.13 15.60
C HIS A 340 23.02 -11.36 14.79
N HIS A 341 22.76 -11.83 13.57
CA HIS A 341 21.70 -11.29 12.74
C HIS A 341 20.36 -11.95 13.08
N TRP A 342 19.28 -11.16 13.07
CA TRP A 342 17.92 -11.66 13.34
C TRP A 342 17.42 -12.67 12.29
N ASN A 343 17.97 -12.60 11.08
CA ASN A 343 17.66 -13.49 9.99
C ASN A 343 18.68 -14.64 9.99
N ARG A 344 18.18 -15.87 10.11
CA ARG A 344 19.00 -17.08 10.22
C ARG A 344 19.94 -17.27 9.02
N GLU A 345 19.45 -17.02 7.81
CA GLU A 345 20.24 -17.16 6.58
C GLU A 345 21.37 -16.13 6.51
N ALA A 346 21.09 -14.88 6.92
CA ALA A 346 22.08 -13.82 7.00
C ALA A 346 23.12 -14.09 8.09
N ASP A 347 22.69 -14.66 9.23
CA ASP A 347 23.58 -15.02 10.33
C ASP A 347 24.53 -16.16 9.94
N LEU A 348 23.97 -17.25 9.40
CA LEU A 348 24.74 -18.38 8.89
C LEU A 348 25.74 -17.94 7.81
N LEU A 349 25.28 -17.15 6.83
CA LEU A 349 26.14 -16.65 5.76
C LEU A 349 27.26 -15.75 6.31
N THR A 350 26.96 -14.91 7.30
CA THR A 350 27.96 -14.04 7.93
C THR A 350 29.02 -14.86 8.65
N GLN A 351 28.60 -15.88 9.42
CA GLN A 351 29.53 -16.78 10.10
C GLN A 351 30.40 -17.56 9.09
N THR A 352 29.81 -18.18 8.08
CA THR A 352 30.55 -18.97 7.07
C THR A 352 31.54 -18.11 6.30
N ILE A 353 31.13 -16.92 5.84
CA ILE A 353 32.03 -16.01 5.11
C ILE A 353 33.16 -15.51 6.03
N THR A 354 32.85 -15.15 7.27
CA THR A 354 33.86 -14.66 8.22
C THR A 354 34.92 -15.72 8.51
N LEU A 355 34.49 -16.98 8.71
CA LEU A 355 35.39 -18.13 8.87
C LEU A 355 36.27 -18.34 7.64
N ALA A 356 35.68 -18.33 6.44
CA ALA A 356 36.42 -18.49 5.18
C ALA A 356 37.43 -17.36 4.96
N LEU A 357 37.06 -16.11 5.26
CA LEU A 357 37.96 -14.95 5.15
C LEU A 357 39.14 -15.06 6.13
N SER A 358 38.88 -15.50 7.36
CA SER A 358 39.95 -15.71 8.35
C SER A 358 40.93 -16.81 7.92
N ASP A 359 40.44 -17.90 7.32
CA ASP A 359 41.29 -18.99 6.85
C ASP A 359 42.14 -18.55 5.66
N LEU A 360 41.56 -17.83 4.70
CA LEU A 360 42.29 -17.25 3.56
C LEU A 360 43.38 -16.28 4.00
N GLN A 361 43.10 -15.43 4.99
CA GLN A 361 44.11 -14.51 5.53
C GLN A 361 45.27 -15.28 6.16
N LYS A 362 44.97 -16.31 6.97
CA LYS A 362 46.00 -17.16 7.58
C LYS A 362 46.86 -17.90 6.53
N GLN A 363 46.25 -18.43 5.48
CA GLN A 363 46.97 -19.06 4.37
C GLN A 363 47.87 -18.07 3.64
N THR A 364 47.37 -16.85 3.41
CA THR A 364 48.15 -15.77 2.78
C THR A 364 49.36 -15.37 3.63
N ASP A 365 49.16 -15.24 4.95
CA ASP A 365 50.24 -14.94 5.90
C ASP A 365 51.28 -16.08 5.96
N GLN A 366 50.84 -17.34 5.89
CA GLN A 366 51.74 -18.50 5.83
C GLN A 366 52.54 -18.56 4.52
N LEU A 367 51.89 -18.31 3.37
CA LEU A 367 52.54 -18.28 2.08
C LEU A 367 53.54 -17.13 1.97
N THR A 368 53.20 -15.96 2.49
CA THR A 368 54.12 -14.81 2.51
C THR A 368 55.33 -15.09 3.40
N HIS A 369 55.14 -15.68 4.59
CA HIS A 369 56.25 -16.09 5.44
C HIS A 369 57.14 -17.15 4.76
N ALA A 370 56.56 -18.21 4.21
CA ALA A 370 57.30 -19.26 3.51
C ALA A 370 58.04 -18.74 2.26
N ALA A 371 57.48 -17.74 1.57
CA ALA A 371 58.13 -17.09 0.44
C ALA A 371 59.27 -16.16 0.84
N MET A 372 59.33 -15.69 2.09
CA MET A 372 60.31 -14.71 2.56
C MET A 372 61.44 -15.30 3.41
N THR A 373 61.26 -16.47 4.03
CA THR A 373 62.23 -17.07 4.95
C THR A 373 62.84 -18.38 4.44
N ASP A 374 64.04 -18.71 4.90
CA ASP A 374 64.68 -20.02 4.75
C ASP A 374 64.03 -21.04 5.69
N SER A 375 63.69 -22.23 5.17
CA SER A 375 62.92 -23.23 5.91
C SER A 375 63.69 -23.92 7.03
N LEU A 376 65.02 -23.93 6.99
CA LEU A 376 65.86 -24.57 8.01
C LEU A 376 66.17 -23.63 9.17
N THR A 377 66.55 -22.40 8.86
CA THR A 377 67.09 -21.43 9.83
C THR A 377 66.06 -20.40 10.30
N GLY A 378 64.96 -20.21 9.57
CA GLY A 378 63.96 -19.18 9.85
C GLY A 378 64.41 -17.75 9.50
N LEU A 379 65.66 -17.57 9.05
CA LEU A 379 66.17 -16.29 8.58
C LEU A 379 65.54 -15.89 7.25
N THR A 380 65.74 -14.64 6.82
CA THR A 380 65.35 -14.20 5.49
C THR A 380 66.03 -15.05 4.41
N ASN A 381 65.32 -15.42 3.34
CA ASN A 381 65.92 -16.15 2.23
C ASN A 381 66.67 -15.22 1.27
N ARG A 382 67.56 -15.80 0.46
CA ARG A 382 68.36 -15.07 -0.55
C ARG A 382 67.54 -14.09 -1.40
N ARG A 383 66.39 -14.53 -1.91
CA ARG A 383 65.54 -13.69 -2.77
C ARG A 383 65.06 -12.41 -2.07
N THR A 384 64.67 -12.54 -0.81
CA THR A 384 64.16 -11.40 -0.02
C THR A 384 65.31 -10.48 0.38
N PHE A 385 66.47 -11.03 0.74
CA PHE A 385 67.69 -10.27 0.99
C PHE A 385 68.12 -9.45 -0.24
N GLU A 386 68.19 -10.05 -1.43
CA GLU A 386 68.59 -9.36 -2.67
C GLU A 386 67.64 -8.20 -2.99
N SER A 387 66.34 -8.41 -2.77
CA SER A 387 65.31 -7.37 -2.93
C SER A 387 65.53 -6.19 -1.97
N ILE A 388 65.79 -6.46 -0.68
CA ILE A 388 66.05 -5.42 0.33
C ILE A 388 67.33 -4.65 0.01
N MET A 389 68.41 -5.36 -0.32
CA MET A 389 69.70 -4.75 -0.66
C MET A 389 69.60 -3.85 -1.89
N SER A 390 68.90 -4.30 -2.93
CA SER A 390 68.64 -3.50 -4.14
C SER A 390 67.84 -2.24 -3.79
N GLN A 391 66.77 -2.38 -3.01
CA GLN A 391 65.95 -1.25 -2.58
C GLN A 391 66.74 -0.22 -1.76
N TRP A 392 67.61 -0.66 -0.84
CA TRP A 392 68.42 0.26 -0.03
C TRP A 392 69.45 1.00 -0.87
N THR A 393 70.05 0.32 -1.85
CA THR A 393 70.99 0.90 -2.82
C THR A 393 70.30 1.94 -3.71
N GLU A 394 69.12 1.62 -4.27
CA GLU A 394 68.30 2.55 -5.08
C GLU A 394 67.91 3.81 -4.31
N LYS A 395 67.64 3.67 -3.01
CA LYS A 395 67.32 4.80 -2.11
C LYS A 395 68.56 5.55 -1.61
N GLN A 396 69.77 5.15 -2.04
CA GLN A 396 71.04 5.67 -1.52
C GLN A 396 71.14 5.64 0.01
N GLN A 397 70.51 4.66 0.65
CA GLN A 397 70.59 4.47 2.09
C GLN A 397 71.96 3.86 2.44
N PRO A 398 72.73 4.43 3.39
CA PRO A 398 73.99 3.83 3.81
C PRO A 398 73.74 2.58 4.65
N PHE A 399 74.50 1.50 4.40
CA PHE A 399 74.45 0.25 5.16
C PHE A 399 75.76 -0.52 5.05
N ALA A 400 76.04 -1.36 6.04
CA ALA A 400 77.11 -2.34 5.96
C ALA A 400 76.55 -3.73 5.62
N LEU A 401 77.31 -4.48 4.82
CA LEU A 401 77.07 -5.88 4.48
C LEU A 401 78.15 -6.73 5.14
N ILE A 402 77.73 -7.75 5.87
CA ILE A 402 78.60 -8.82 6.37
C ILE A 402 78.26 -10.08 5.58
N VAL A 403 79.25 -10.69 4.94
CA VAL A 403 79.16 -12.02 4.32
C VAL A 403 79.96 -12.98 5.18
N MET A 404 79.38 -14.11 5.55
CA MET A 404 80.01 -15.08 6.43
C MET A 404 79.80 -16.51 5.96
N ASP A 405 80.78 -17.34 6.22
CA ASP A 405 80.78 -18.74 5.81
C ASP A 405 81.46 -19.62 6.87
N ILE A 406 80.85 -20.77 7.13
CA ILE A 406 81.28 -21.71 8.16
C ILE A 406 82.55 -22.43 7.72
N ASP A 407 83.62 -22.27 8.49
CA ASP A 407 84.90 -22.86 8.17
C ASP A 407 84.85 -24.39 8.24
N ARG A 408 85.21 -25.04 7.11
CA ARG A 408 85.27 -26.51 6.96
C ARG A 408 83.90 -27.19 7.13
N PHE A 409 82.79 -26.53 6.80
CA PHE A 409 81.45 -27.10 6.93
C PHE A 409 81.25 -28.43 6.19
N LYS A 410 81.82 -28.56 4.99
CA LYS A 410 81.81 -29.84 4.25
C LYS A 410 82.39 -31.00 5.08
N SER A 411 83.50 -30.77 5.81
CA SER A 411 84.09 -31.80 6.68
C SER A 411 83.17 -32.19 7.84
N ILE A 412 82.36 -31.26 8.34
CA ILE A 412 81.36 -31.54 9.38
C ILE A 412 80.29 -32.48 8.80
N ASN A 413 79.75 -32.16 7.63
CA ASN A 413 78.75 -32.98 6.96
C ASN A 413 79.29 -34.37 6.61
N ASP A 414 80.51 -34.44 6.08
CA ASP A 414 81.14 -35.69 5.67
C ASP A 414 81.44 -36.60 6.87
N THR A 415 81.69 -36.03 8.06
CA THR A 415 82.06 -36.78 9.28
C THR A 415 80.87 -37.13 10.17
N TYR A 416 79.95 -36.18 10.37
CA TYR A 416 78.85 -36.29 11.34
C TYR A 416 77.46 -36.37 10.68
N GLY A 417 77.41 -36.33 9.35
CA GLY A 417 76.19 -36.38 8.57
C GLY A 417 75.48 -35.03 8.43
N HIS A 418 74.60 -34.93 7.43
CA HIS A 418 73.89 -33.69 7.13
C HIS A 418 72.99 -33.19 8.27
N GLN A 419 72.43 -34.07 9.09
CA GLN A 419 71.64 -33.66 10.26
C GLN A 419 72.47 -32.89 11.28
N ALA A 420 73.75 -33.26 11.47
CA ALA A 420 74.66 -32.52 12.33
C ALA A 420 74.98 -31.14 11.74
N GLY A 421 75.21 -31.06 10.43
CA GLY A 421 75.38 -29.79 9.72
C GLY A 421 74.16 -28.87 9.85
N ASP A 422 72.95 -29.42 9.75
CA ASP A 422 71.71 -28.66 9.95
C ASP A 422 71.60 -28.05 11.34
N GLU A 423 72.00 -28.77 12.39
CA GLU A 423 72.04 -28.21 13.76
C GLU A 423 73.09 -27.11 13.91
N VAL A 424 74.24 -27.24 13.25
CA VAL A 424 75.26 -26.20 13.19
C VAL A 424 74.72 -24.94 12.51
N LEU A 425 74.01 -25.08 11.38
CA LEU A 425 73.39 -23.97 10.66
C LEU A 425 72.31 -23.27 11.49
N LYS A 426 71.43 -24.03 12.16
CA LYS A 426 70.41 -23.48 13.06
C LYS A 426 71.04 -22.74 14.23
N HIS A 427 72.14 -23.25 14.77
CA HIS A 427 72.82 -22.60 15.90
C HIS A 427 73.49 -21.30 15.46
N LEU A 428 74.19 -21.30 14.32
CA LEU A 428 74.74 -20.05 13.76
C LEU A 428 73.64 -19.03 13.52
N ALA A 429 72.50 -19.44 12.95
CA ALA A 429 71.37 -18.54 12.74
C ALA A 429 70.87 -17.88 14.05
N ARG A 430 70.83 -18.62 15.16
CA ARG A 430 70.47 -18.08 16.49
C ARG A 430 71.50 -17.08 16.99
N ILE A 431 72.80 -17.37 16.83
CA ILE A 431 73.88 -16.45 17.23
C ILE A 431 73.83 -15.18 16.39
N VAL A 432 73.68 -15.30 15.08
CA VAL A 432 73.56 -14.16 14.18
C VAL A 432 72.36 -13.29 14.59
N THR A 433 71.20 -13.91 14.85
CA THR A 433 69.98 -13.18 15.26
C THR A 433 70.13 -12.48 16.62
N SER A 434 70.74 -13.12 17.62
CA SER A 434 70.97 -12.51 18.94
C SER A 434 72.09 -11.46 18.93
N SER A 435 72.94 -11.50 17.90
CA SER A 435 74.03 -10.56 17.70
C SER A 435 73.63 -9.34 16.88
N VAL A 436 72.38 -9.16 16.48
CA VAL A 436 71.96 -8.00 15.69
C VAL A 436 70.81 -7.24 16.34
N ARG A 437 70.51 -6.05 15.84
CA ARG A 437 69.36 -5.21 16.25
C ARG A 437 68.10 -5.65 15.50
N SER A 438 66.94 -5.23 15.98
CA SER A 438 65.63 -5.57 15.37
C SER A 438 65.45 -5.08 13.92
N ASN A 439 66.21 -4.06 13.50
CA ASN A 439 66.13 -3.47 12.16
C ASN A 439 67.18 -4.04 11.18
N ASP A 440 68.04 -4.93 11.67
CA ASP A 440 69.07 -5.57 10.86
C ASP A 440 68.46 -6.80 10.15
N VAL A 441 68.94 -7.10 8.94
CA VAL A 441 68.39 -8.21 8.13
C VAL A 441 69.38 -9.34 8.08
N CYS A 442 69.06 -10.45 8.75
CA CYS A 442 69.84 -11.67 8.74
C CYS A 442 69.28 -12.65 7.70
N CYS A 443 70.14 -13.18 6.84
CA CYS A 443 69.76 -14.06 5.76
C CYS A 443 70.70 -15.26 5.67
N ARG A 444 70.13 -16.43 5.36
CA ARG A 444 70.90 -17.56 4.84
C ARG A 444 70.93 -17.43 3.31
N TYR A 445 72.10 -17.10 2.78
CA TYR A 445 72.29 -16.79 1.37
C TYR A 445 72.47 -18.06 0.52
N GLY A 446 73.15 -19.06 1.07
CA GLY A 446 73.51 -20.31 0.41
C GLY A 446 73.49 -21.52 1.34
N GLY A 447 74.20 -22.58 0.96
CA GLY A 447 74.26 -23.83 1.72
C GLY A 447 74.80 -23.63 3.15
N GLU A 448 75.97 -23.00 3.26
CA GLU A 448 76.67 -22.68 4.52
C GLU A 448 76.94 -21.18 4.70
N GLU A 449 76.41 -20.36 3.79
CA GLU A 449 76.67 -18.93 3.69
C GLU A 449 75.54 -18.12 4.34
N PHE A 450 75.91 -17.20 5.20
CA PHE A 450 75.01 -16.25 5.84
C PHE A 450 75.43 -14.83 5.49
N VAL A 451 74.46 -13.93 5.49
CA VAL A 451 74.68 -12.51 5.22
C VAL A 451 73.85 -11.67 6.16
N VAL A 452 74.38 -10.51 6.54
CA VAL A 452 73.69 -9.55 7.41
C VAL A 452 73.76 -8.16 6.78
N LEU A 453 72.61 -7.51 6.63
CA LEU A 453 72.51 -6.09 6.29
C LEU A 453 72.30 -5.27 7.55
N LEU A 454 73.17 -4.29 7.77
CA LEU A 454 73.15 -3.40 8.92
C LEU A 454 72.87 -1.96 8.43
N PRO A 455 71.61 -1.48 8.48
CA PRO A 455 71.28 -0.14 8.02
C PRO A 455 71.94 0.92 8.90
N PHE A 456 72.39 2.03 8.28
CA PHE A 456 73.01 3.17 8.97
C PHE A 456 74.18 2.79 9.89
N THR A 457 74.93 1.76 9.52
CA THR A 457 76.03 1.21 10.33
C THR A 457 77.34 1.35 9.57
N THR A 458 78.36 1.91 10.22
CA THR A 458 79.69 2.09 9.63
C THR A 458 80.43 0.75 9.48
N ALA A 459 81.47 0.68 8.64
CA ALA A 459 82.28 -0.53 8.51
C ALA A 459 82.92 -0.98 9.85
N SER A 460 83.32 -0.02 10.71
CA SER A 460 83.88 -0.31 12.03
C SER A 460 82.85 -0.90 13.00
N ASP A 461 81.62 -0.37 13.00
CA ASP A 461 80.54 -0.91 13.84
C ASP A 461 80.04 -2.28 13.34
N ALA A 462 80.06 -2.47 12.03
CA ALA A 462 79.79 -3.78 11.42
C ALA A 462 80.85 -4.80 11.83
N TRP A 463 82.12 -4.40 11.94
CA TRP A 463 83.20 -5.27 12.42
C TRP A 463 82.97 -5.75 13.86
N ILE A 464 82.51 -4.86 14.75
CA ILE A 464 82.14 -5.23 16.12
C ILE A 464 81.02 -6.27 16.12
N THR A 465 80.03 -6.11 15.24
CA THR A 465 78.92 -7.05 15.10
C THR A 465 79.37 -8.40 14.54
N ALA A 466 80.24 -8.39 13.53
CA ALA A 466 80.85 -9.59 12.95
C ALA A 466 81.69 -10.36 13.97
N GLU A 467 82.54 -9.68 14.74
CA GLU A 467 83.37 -10.34 15.77
C GLU A 467 82.55 -10.91 16.91
N ARG A 468 81.43 -10.27 17.27
CA ARG A 468 80.48 -10.84 18.24
C ARG A 468 79.87 -12.15 17.73
N VAL A 469 79.48 -12.22 16.45
CA VAL A 469 79.03 -13.47 15.82
C VAL A 469 80.15 -14.50 15.82
N ARG A 470 81.35 -14.12 15.39
CA ARG A 470 82.51 -15.01 15.29
C ARG A 470 82.87 -15.63 16.64
N SER A 471 83.05 -14.79 17.66
CA SER A 471 83.37 -15.23 19.02
C SER A 471 82.24 -16.04 19.64
N GLY A 472 80.98 -15.68 19.38
CA GLY A 472 79.82 -16.44 19.84
C GLY A 472 79.77 -17.85 19.25
N PHE A 473 80.14 -18.00 17.97
CA PHE A 473 80.17 -19.30 17.30
C PHE A 473 81.38 -20.14 17.70
N GLU A 474 82.55 -19.52 17.88
CA GLU A 474 83.78 -20.19 18.33
C GLU A 474 83.67 -20.74 19.75
N THR A 475 83.02 -20.00 20.66
CA THR A 475 82.85 -20.39 22.07
C THR A 475 81.68 -21.35 22.30
N TRP A 476 80.97 -21.73 21.24
CA TRP A 476 79.85 -22.66 21.37
C TRP A 476 80.31 -24.06 21.73
N GLU A 477 79.95 -24.51 22.94
CA GLU A 477 80.03 -25.91 23.36
C GLU A 477 79.02 -26.74 22.55
N ASN A 478 79.48 -27.26 21.41
CA ASN A 478 78.66 -28.03 20.50
C ASN A 478 78.64 -29.53 20.90
N PRO A 479 77.55 -30.26 20.59
CA PRO A 479 77.41 -31.68 20.92
C PRO A 479 78.48 -32.61 20.31
N PHE A 480 79.26 -32.12 19.34
CA PHE A 480 80.26 -32.89 18.62
C PHE A 480 81.66 -32.77 19.23
N GLY A 481 81.88 -31.84 20.18
CA GLY A 481 83.16 -31.63 20.85
C GLY A 481 84.29 -31.15 19.93
N ILE A 482 83.96 -30.52 18.80
CA ILE A 482 84.94 -30.01 17.82
C ILE A 482 84.96 -28.49 17.80
N PRO A 483 86.11 -27.85 17.49
CA PRO A 483 86.13 -26.41 17.29
C PRO A 483 85.37 -26.04 16.00
N LEU A 484 84.33 -25.20 16.15
CA LEU A 484 83.57 -24.64 15.04
C LEU A 484 83.94 -23.17 14.89
N THR A 485 84.25 -22.75 13.66
CA THR A 485 84.68 -21.36 13.39
C THR A 485 83.98 -20.84 12.15
N VAL A 486 83.89 -19.52 12.05
CA VAL A 486 83.26 -18.83 10.92
C VAL A 486 84.20 -17.72 10.47
N SER A 487 84.34 -17.55 9.17
CA SER A 487 85.07 -16.43 8.58
C SER A 487 84.09 -15.40 8.06
N LEU A 488 84.43 -14.11 8.17
CA LEU A 488 83.53 -13.00 7.81
C LEU A 488 84.25 -11.95 6.96
N GLY A 489 83.56 -11.43 5.96
CA GLY A 489 83.96 -10.32 5.12
C GLY A 489 82.96 -9.17 5.22
N ILE A 490 83.45 -7.93 5.28
CA ILE A 490 82.62 -6.74 5.47
C ILE A 490 82.84 -5.76 4.33
N ALA A 491 81.75 -5.24 3.76
CA ALA A 491 81.79 -4.06 2.91
C ALA A 491 80.75 -3.03 3.35
N HIS A 492 80.98 -1.75 3.05
CA HIS A 492 80.07 -0.68 3.40
C HIS A 492 79.66 0.10 2.15
N TYR A 493 78.36 0.37 2.02
CA TYR A 493 77.81 1.20 0.97
C TYR A 493 77.56 2.61 1.52
N PRO A 494 78.01 3.68 0.83
CA PRO A 494 78.65 3.68 -0.49
C PRO A 494 80.19 3.66 -0.46
N SER A 495 80.84 3.55 0.71
CA SER A 495 82.29 3.80 0.80
C SER A 495 83.17 2.80 0.03
N HIS A 496 82.76 1.54 -0.09
CA HIS A 496 83.54 0.49 -0.76
C HIS A 496 82.97 0.10 -2.14
N ALA A 497 81.75 0.55 -2.48
CA ALA A 497 81.09 0.18 -3.74
C ALA A 497 79.95 1.15 -4.11
N GLU A 498 79.70 1.29 -5.42
CA GLU A 498 78.65 2.15 -5.98
C GLU A 498 77.36 1.38 -6.34
N SER A 499 77.38 0.04 -6.26
CA SER A 499 76.21 -0.80 -6.56
C SER A 499 76.11 -1.98 -5.59
N ALA A 500 74.90 -2.54 -5.47
CA ALA A 500 74.61 -3.70 -4.63
C ALA A 500 75.47 -4.92 -5.02
N GLU A 501 75.66 -5.15 -6.32
CA GLU A 501 76.48 -6.25 -6.85
C GLU A 501 77.97 -6.06 -6.50
N MET A 502 78.51 -4.85 -6.72
CA MET A 502 79.89 -4.54 -6.36
C MET A 502 80.11 -4.63 -4.85
N LEU A 503 79.14 -4.20 -4.04
CA LEU A 503 79.23 -4.29 -2.58
C LEU A 503 79.32 -5.74 -2.12
N PHE A 504 78.47 -6.62 -2.68
CA PHE A 504 78.50 -8.03 -2.36
C PHE A 504 79.83 -8.67 -2.77
N GLN A 505 80.34 -8.37 -3.98
CA GLN A 505 81.65 -8.84 -4.44
C GLN A 505 82.80 -8.37 -3.53
N ARG A 506 82.75 -7.14 -3.03
CA ARG A 506 83.77 -6.60 -2.09
C ARG A 506 83.73 -7.33 -0.74
N ALA A 507 82.55 -7.58 -0.21
CA ALA A 507 82.39 -8.32 1.04
C ALA A 507 82.81 -9.80 0.88
N ASP A 508 82.46 -10.43 -0.24
CA ASP A 508 82.87 -11.80 -0.56
C ASP A 508 84.38 -11.93 -0.76
N HIS A 509 85.02 -10.96 -1.42
CA HIS A 509 86.47 -10.90 -1.53
C HIS A 509 87.16 -10.77 -0.16
N ALA A 510 86.62 -9.93 0.73
CA ALA A 510 87.12 -9.82 2.11
C ALA A 510 86.95 -11.14 2.89
N LEU A 511 85.83 -11.85 2.69
CA LEU A 511 85.60 -13.17 3.27
C LEU A 511 86.62 -14.20 2.74
N TYR A 512 86.91 -14.16 1.43
CA TYR A 512 87.93 -15.01 0.82
C TYR A 512 89.32 -14.76 1.43
N GLN A 513 89.71 -13.49 1.58
CA GLN A 513 90.94 -13.11 2.28
C GLN A 513 90.97 -13.62 3.73
N ALA A 514 89.83 -13.59 4.43
CA ALA A 514 89.72 -14.11 5.80
C ALA A 514 90.01 -15.61 5.85
N LYS A 515 89.50 -16.36 4.86
CA LYS A 515 89.75 -17.80 4.71
C LYS A 515 91.20 -18.13 4.37
N GLU A 516 91.84 -17.37 3.47
CA GLU A 516 93.25 -17.59 3.10
C GLU A 516 94.23 -17.22 4.22
N ALA A 517 93.93 -16.17 4.97
CA ALA A 517 94.81 -15.69 6.04
C ALA A 517 94.84 -16.61 7.27
N GLY A 518 94.08 -17.71 7.27
CA GLY A 518 94.08 -18.73 8.32
C GLY A 518 92.72 -19.00 8.96
N LYS A 519 91.62 -18.49 8.37
CA LYS A 519 90.24 -18.69 8.83
C LYS A 519 89.96 -18.05 10.21
N ASN A 520 88.74 -18.23 10.72
CA ASN A 520 88.27 -17.74 12.01
C ASN A 520 88.61 -16.25 12.25
N ARG A 521 88.25 -15.38 11.31
CA ARG A 521 88.49 -13.93 11.41
C ARG A 521 87.53 -13.11 10.58
N THR A 522 87.50 -11.82 10.88
CA THR A 522 86.77 -10.81 10.11
C THR A 522 87.73 -9.91 9.35
N ILE A 523 87.51 -9.71 8.05
CA ILE A 523 88.23 -8.73 7.22
C ILE A 523 87.24 -7.69 6.67
N VAL A 524 87.66 -6.43 6.66
CA VAL A 524 86.92 -5.32 6.04
C VAL A 524 87.53 -5.07 4.66
N ALA A 525 86.70 -4.89 3.63
CA ALA A 525 87.15 -4.57 2.28
C ALA A 525 87.88 -3.22 2.22
N ASP A 526 88.95 -3.17 1.41
CA ASP A 526 89.76 -1.99 1.14
C ASP A 526 89.11 -1.00 0.17
#